data_AF-I4EJK6-F1
#
_entry.id   AF-I4EJK6-F1
#
_cell.length_a   1.000
_cell.length_b   1.000
_cell.length_c   1.000
_cell.angle_alpha   90.00
_cell.angle_beta   90.00
_cell.angle_gamma   90.00
#
_symmetry.space_group_name_H-M   'P 1'
#
loop_
_entity.id
_entity.type
_entity.pdbx_description
1 polymer ?
#
loop_
_entity_poly.entity_id
_entity_poly.type
_entity_poly.pdbx_seq_one_letter_code
_entity_poly.pdbx_strand_id
1 'polypeptide(L)'
;MRGGIELLTGEEKATGGQLGRPSGARFRTYERLKQFAEGLRGTLYAPLYESRGLSKAIDDIYRYPLQSAATDTLNRQLRSGITDDDLANLVINLRDNDRLCLIHDGEPEQREPKIICSLGLTAP
;
A
#
# COMPACT_ATOMS: atom_id res chain seq x y z
N MET A 1 4.18 -29.09 -26.64
CA MET A 1 4.04 -29.29 -25.19
C MET A 1 3.75 -27.94 -24.55
N ARG A 2 2.66 -27.84 -23.78
CA ARG A 2 2.24 -26.64 -23.07
C ARG A 2 3.04 -26.55 -21.77
N GLY A 3 3.98 -25.61 -21.66
CA GLY A 3 4.44 -25.13 -20.35
C GLY A 3 3.54 -23.94 -20.01
N GLY A 4 2.61 -24.04 -19.06
CA GLY A 4 2.87 -24.42 -17.67
C GLY A 4 3.04 -23.14 -16.86
N ILE A 5 2.03 -22.28 -16.95
CA ILE A 5 1.81 -21.12 -16.08
C ILE A 5 1.49 -21.64 -14.69
N GLU A 6 2.38 -21.44 -13.71
CA GLU A 6 2.04 -21.42 -12.28
C GLU A 6 3.31 -21.17 -11.47
N LEU A 7 3.57 -19.90 -11.16
CA LEU A 7 4.25 -19.54 -9.92
C LEU A 7 3.39 -18.52 -9.19
N LEU A 8 2.35 -19.11 -8.61
CA LEU A 8 1.64 -18.73 -7.41
C LEU A 8 2.43 -17.72 -6.55
N THR A 9 1.93 -16.49 -6.59
CA THR A 9 1.65 -15.62 -5.45
C THR A 9 2.46 -15.95 -4.21
N GLY A 10 3.59 -15.26 -4.06
CA GLY A 10 4.26 -15.11 -2.79
C GLY A 10 3.38 -14.31 -1.82
N GLU A 11 2.39 -14.99 -1.23
CA GLU A 11 1.86 -14.63 0.09
C GLU A 11 2.98 -14.88 1.10
N GLU A 12 3.96 -13.98 1.08
CA GLU A 12 4.98 -13.90 2.11
C GLU A 12 4.28 -13.44 3.39
N LYS A 13 3.89 -14.41 4.22
CA LYS A 13 3.45 -14.23 5.61
C LYS A 13 4.13 -13.00 6.22
N ALA A 14 3.37 -11.92 6.33
CA ALA A 14 3.83 -10.62 6.77
C ALA A 14 4.15 -10.67 8.26
N THR A 15 5.41 -10.91 8.62
CA THR A 15 5.92 -10.73 9.99
C THR A 15 5.92 -9.25 10.41
N GLY A 16 5.47 -8.32 9.55
CA GLY A 16 5.61 -6.86 9.70
C GLY A 16 4.31 -6.05 9.84
N GLY A 17 3.19 -6.69 10.20
CA GLY A 17 1.91 -6.00 10.38
C GLY A 17 1.19 -5.70 9.05
N GLN A 18 0.24 -4.75 9.07
CA GLN A 18 -0.76 -4.58 8.00
C GLN A 18 -0.19 -4.32 6.60
N LEU A 19 1.01 -3.74 6.50
CA LEU A 19 1.64 -3.35 5.25
C LEU A 19 2.66 -4.36 4.72
N GLY A 20 2.91 -5.45 5.45
CA GLY A 20 3.96 -6.40 5.10
C GLY A 20 5.31 -6.08 5.73
N ARG A 21 6.37 -6.70 5.21
CA ARG A 21 7.76 -6.47 5.69
C ARG A 21 8.23 -5.05 5.40
N PRO A 22 9.08 -4.45 6.25
CA PRO A 22 9.56 -3.07 6.07
C PRO A 22 10.36 -2.85 4.77
N SER A 23 10.99 -3.90 4.24
CA SER A 23 11.71 -3.83 2.96
C SER A 23 10.81 -3.92 1.72
N GLY A 24 9.52 -4.24 1.87
CA GLY A 24 8.59 -4.44 0.76
C GLY A 24 8.15 -3.12 0.12
N ALA A 25 7.78 -3.17 -1.17
CA ALA A 25 7.36 -1.98 -1.92
C ALA A 25 6.20 -1.24 -1.25
N ARG A 26 5.16 -1.98 -0.82
CA ARG A 26 3.97 -1.39 -0.17
C ARG A 26 4.33 -0.56 1.06
N PHE A 27 5.08 -1.15 2.00
CA PHE A 27 5.53 -0.46 3.22
C PHE A 27 6.38 0.77 2.88
N ARG A 28 7.41 0.61 2.03
CA ARG A 28 8.33 1.71 1.70
C ARG A 28 7.63 2.86 0.97
N THR A 29 6.74 2.54 0.04
CA THR A 29 5.96 3.56 -0.68
C THR A 29 5.01 4.29 0.26
N TYR A 30 4.28 3.56 1.12
CA TYR A 30 3.38 4.18 2.11
C TYR A 30 4.14 5.14 3.04
N GLU A 31 5.23 4.68 3.66
CA GLU A 31 5.97 5.49 4.62
C GLU A 31 6.59 6.74 3.99
N ARG A 32 7.14 6.64 2.77
CA ARG A 32 7.67 7.82 2.05
C ARG A 32 6.58 8.81 1.69
N LEU A 33 5.46 8.33 1.11
CA LEU A 33 4.38 9.22 0.70
C LEU A 33 3.67 9.86 1.89
N LYS A 34 3.54 9.14 3.01
CA LYS A 34 3.04 9.68 4.27
C LYS A 34 3.93 10.83 4.75
N GLN A 35 5.24 10.61 4.86
CA GLN A 35 6.19 11.65 5.26
C GLN A 35 6.19 12.84 4.30
N PHE A 36 6.10 12.59 2.99
CA PHE A 36 5.99 13.63 1.99
C PHE A 36 4.71 14.45 2.16
N ALA A 37 3.55 13.81 2.31
CA ALA A 37 2.28 14.49 2.56
C ALA A 37 2.29 15.30 3.86
N GLU A 38 2.93 14.79 4.92
CA GLU A 38 3.14 15.52 6.16
C GLU A 38 4.01 16.76 5.96
N GLY A 39 5.10 16.65 5.18
CA GLY A 39 5.98 17.77 4.84
C GLY A 39 5.34 18.81 3.93
N LEU A 40 4.33 18.44 3.15
CA LEU A 40 3.55 19.37 2.33
C LEU A 40 2.55 20.19 3.17
N ARG A 41 2.15 19.73 4.36
CA ARG A 41 1.16 20.44 5.19
C ARG A 41 1.64 21.86 5.51
N GLY A 42 0.77 22.83 5.27
CA GLY A 42 1.08 24.25 5.47
C GLY A 42 1.91 24.89 4.35
N THR A 43 2.27 24.14 3.30
CA THR A 43 2.90 24.69 2.09
C THR A 43 1.86 25.05 1.03
N LEU A 44 2.24 25.92 0.08
CA LEU A 44 1.42 26.27 -1.08
C LEU A 44 1.15 25.06 -2.02
N TYR A 45 1.93 23.99 -1.91
CA TYR A 45 1.80 22.79 -2.74
C TYR A 45 0.79 21.78 -2.19
N ALA A 46 0.39 21.88 -0.92
CA ALA A 46 -0.62 21.00 -0.32
C ALA A 46 -1.91 20.90 -1.16
N PRO A 47 -2.58 22.00 -1.56
CA PRO A 47 -3.82 21.91 -2.34
C PRO A 47 -3.62 21.29 -3.74
N LEU A 48 -2.43 21.47 -4.35
CA LEU A 48 -2.11 20.86 -5.64
C LEU A 48 -2.14 19.33 -5.54
N TYR A 49 -1.46 18.77 -4.55
CA TYR A 49 -1.40 17.32 -4.34
C TYR A 49 -2.71 16.71 -3.86
N GLU A 50 -3.44 17.43 -3.02
CA GLU A 50 -4.77 17.01 -2.57
C GLU A 50 -5.77 16.93 -3.74
N SER A 51 -5.78 17.93 -4.62
CA SER A 51 -6.65 17.91 -5.82
C SER A 51 -6.32 16.75 -6.76
N ARG A 52 -5.06 16.29 -6.77
CA ARG A 52 -4.61 15.15 -7.58
C ARG A 52 -4.87 13.80 -6.90
N GLY A 53 -5.36 13.80 -5.67
CA GLY A 53 -5.74 12.57 -4.97
C GLY A 53 -4.60 11.86 -4.25
N LEU A 54 -3.53 12.56 -3.85
CA LEU A 54 -2.41 11.97 -3.10
C LEU A 54 -2.90 11.24 -1.83
N SER A 55 -3.72 11.90 -1.01
CA SER A 55 -4.26 11.31 0.21
C SER A 55 -5.08 10.04 -0.04
N LYS A 56 -5.85 9.98 -1.13
CA LYS A 56 -6.61 8.78 -1.51
C LYS A 56 -5.67 7.65 -1.94
N ALA A 57 -4.60 7.96 -2.68
CA ALA A 57 -3.64 6.95 -3.08
C ALA A 57 -2.88 6.35 -1.89
N ILE A 58 -2.51 7.17 -0.90
CA ILE A 58 -1.89 6.70 0.35
C ILE A 58 -2.85 5.77 1.11
N ASP A 59 -4.12 6.17 1.22
CA ASP A 59 -5.17 5.36 1.87
C ASP A 59 -5.38 4.01 1.17
N ASP A 60 -5.44 4.00 -0.17
CA ASP A 60 -5.57 2.76 -0.94
C ASP A 60 -4.39 1.81 -0.73
N ILE A 61 -3.15 2.33 -0.65
CA ILE A 61 -1.97 1.53 -0.33
C ILE A 61 -2.05 0.98 1.09
N TYR A 62 -2.60 1.73 2.03
CA TYR A 62 -2.76 1.28 3.42
C TYR A 62 -3.82 0.18 3.58
N ARG A 63 -4.92 0.28 2.82
CA ARG A 63 -6.07 -0.64 2.95
C ARG A 63 -5.94 -1.89 2.10
N TYR A 64 -5.45 -1.77 0.87
CA TYR A 64 -5.52 -2.84 -0.13
C TYR A 64 -4.14 -3.33 -0.56
N PRO A 65 -4.01 -4.62 -0.95
CA PRO A 65 -2.78 -5.13 -1.54
C PRO A 65 -2.53 -4.48 -2.91
N LEU A 66 -1.25 -4.18 -3.20
CA LEU A 66 -0.82 -3.68 -4.50
C LEU A 66 -1.01 -4.74 -5.58
N GLN A 67 -1.33 -4.30 -6.80
CA GLN A 67 -1.26 -5.19 -7.96
C GLN A 67 0.19 -5.63 -8.21
N SER A 68 0.39 -6.82 -8.78
CA SER A 68 1.73 -7.33 -9.07
C SER A 68 2.52 -6.40 -10.00
N ALA A 69 1.87 -5.80 -11.00
CA ALA A 69 2.50 -4.85 -11.92
C ALA A 69 2.92 -3.53 -11.22
N ALA A 70 2.08 -3.00 -10.33
CA ALA A 70 2.45 -1.84 -9.51
C ALA A 70 3.60 -2.18 -8.55
N THR A 71 3.59 -3.38 -7.96
CA THR A 71 4.66 -3.84 -7.07
C THR A 71 6.02 -3.90 -7.76
N ASP A 72 6.10 -4.47 -8.98
CA ASP A 72 7.34 -4.47 -9.77
C ASP A 72 7.79 -3.05 -10.09
N THR A 73 6.88 -2.21 -10.59
CA THR A 73 7.17 -0.83 -10.97
C THR A 73 7.72 -0.04 -9.78
N LEU A 74 7.04 -0.08 -8.64
CA LEU A 74 7.46 0.63 -7.43
C LEU A 74 8.81 0.14 -6.91
N ASN A 75 9.06 -1.18 -6.91
CA ASN A 75 10.35 -1.73 -6.52
C ASN A 75 11.49 -1.21 -7.40
N ARG A 76 11.29 -1.17 -8.73
CA ARG A 76 12.30 -0.65 -9.67
C ARG A 76 12.60 0.82 -9.40
N GLN A 77 11.57 1.64 -9.25
CA GLN A 77 11.72 3.07 -9.03
C GLN A 77 12.36 3.38 -7.66
N LEU A 78 11.96 2.66 -6.60
CA LEU A 78 12.58 2.77 -5.28
C LEU A 78 14.06 2.38 -5.30
N ARG A 79 14.45 1.34 -6.07
CA ARG A 79 15.87 0.96 -6.24
C ARG A 79 16.66 1.99 -7.03
N SER A 80 16.02 2.67 -7.97
CA SER A 80 16.65 3.74 -8.76
C SER A 80 16.75 5.08 -8.03
N GLY A 81 16.26 5.18 -6.80
CA GLY A 81 16.34 6.41 -6.02
C GLY A 81 15.34 7.49 -6.42
N ILE A 82 14.14 7.10 -6.88
CA ILE A 82 13.04 8.03 -7.19
C ILE A 82 12.81 9.07 -6.08
N THR A 83 12.56 10.31 -6.48
CA THR A 83 12.25 11.43 -5.56
C THR A 83 10.84 11.30 -5.00
N ASP A 84 10.54 11.97 -3.89
CA ASP A 84 9.21 11.90 -3.28
C ASP A 84 8.11 12.48 -4.18
N ASP A 85 8.43 13.54 -4.92
CA ASP A 85 7.55 14.19 -5.90
C ASP A 85 7.20 13.25 -7.08
N ASP A 86 8.22 12.63 -7.69
CA ASP A 86 8.00 11.70 -8.81
C ASP A 86 7.33 10.40 -8.34
N LEU A 87 7.63 9.95 -7.12
CA LEU A 87 6.95 8.81 -6.50
C LEU A 87 5.46 9.11 -6.27
N ALA A 88 5.13 10.31 -5.77
CA ALA A 88 3.75 10.74 -5.59
C ALA A 88 3.03 10.79 -6.94
N ASN A 89 3.67 11.37 -7.96
CA ASN A 89 3.14 11.45 -9.31
C ASN A 89 2.87 10.06 -9.92
N LEU A 90 3.83 9.14 -9.81
CA LEU A 90 3.70 7.77 -10.27
C LEU A 90 2.54 7.04 -9.60
N VAL A 91 2.44 7.13 -8.28
CA VAL A 91 1.40 6.44 -7.50
C VAL A 91 0.00 6.99 -7.82
N ILE A 92 -0.13 8.31 -7.96
CA ILE A 92 -1.38 8.95 -8.39
C ILE A 92 -1.77 8.45 -9.80
N ASN A 93 -0.82 8.40 -10.73
CA ASN A 93 -1.10 7.92 -12.09
C ASN A 93 -1.50 6.43 -12.09
N LEU A 94 -0.83 5.58 -11.32
CA LEU A 94 -1.21 4.17 -11.18
C LEU A 94 -2.62 4.03 -10.61
N ARG A 95 -3.01 4.88 -9.65
CA ARG A 95 -4.35 4.89 -9.06
C ARG A 95 -5.41 5.32 -10.06
N ASP A 96 -5.17 6.42 -10.77
CA ASP A 96 -6.08 6.97 -11.77
C ASP A 96 -6.38 5.99 -12.90
N ASN A 97 -5.42 5.09 -13.17
CA ASN A 97 -5.55 4.04 -14.18
C ASN A 97 -6.05 2.70 -13.61
N ASP A 98 -6.56 2.65 -12.37
CA ASP A 98 -7.02 1.43 -11.69
C ASP A 98 -5.96 0.31 -11.63
N ARG A 99 -4.68 0.69 -11.57
CA ARG A 99 -3.52 -0.21 -11.62
C ARG A 99 -2.71 -0.25 -10.33
N LEU A 100 -3.07 0.54 -9.33
CA LEU A 100 -2.33 0.65 -8.06
C LEU A 100 -2.61 -0.55 -7.13
N CYS A 101 -3.86 -0.73 -6.72
CA CYS A 101 -4.29 -1.75 -5.76
C CYS A 101 -5.31 -2.71 -6.38
N LEU A 102 -5.44 -3.90 -5.81
CA LEU A 102 -6.51 -4.85 -6.11
C LEU A 102 -7.75 -4.48 -5.30
N ILE A 103 -8.62 -3.65 -5.85
CA ILE A 103 -9.90 -3.27 -5.22
C ILE A 103 -10.97 -4.17 -5.82
N HIS A 104 -11.42 -5.18 -5.08
CA HIS A 104 -12.56 -6.01 -5.48
C HIS A 104 -13.84 -5.40 -4.90
N ASP A 105 -14.86 -5.20 -5.74
CA ASP A 105 -16.23 -4.88 -5.34
C ASP A 105 -16.79 -6.11 -4.61
N GLY A 106 -16.57 -6.19 -3.29
CA GLY A 106 -17.02 -7.32 -2.46
C GLY A 106 -16.16 -7.68 -1.26
N GLU A 107 -14.89 -7.26 -1.19
CA GLU A 107 -14.01 -7.65 -0.08
C GLU A 107 -13.19 -6.47 0.45
N PRO A 108 -13.55 -5.95 1.63
CA PRO A 108 -12.56 -5.38 2.51
C PRO A 108 -12.65 -6.09 3.86
N GLU A 109 -11.69 -6.98 4.16
CA GLU A 109 -10.99 -6.87 5.43
C GLU A 109 -9.76 -7.76 5.35
N GLN A 110 -8.58 -7.15 5.35
CA GLN A 110 -7.44 -7.80 5.98
C GLN A 110 -7.82 -7.92 7.46
N ARG A 111 -8.61 -8.97 7.79
CA ARG A 111 -9.11 -9.25 9.13
C ARG A 111 -7.93 -9.15 10.07
N GLU A 112 -7.93 -8.07 10.83
CA GLU A 112 -7.23 -8.01 12.10
C GLU A 112 -7.61 -9.31 12.82
N PRO A 113 -6.66 -10.10 13.33
CA PRO A 113 -7.05 -11.19 14.20
C PRO A 113 -7.72 -10.55 15.41
N LYS A 114 -9.06 -10.54 15.43
CA LYS A 114 -9.85 -10.28 16.63
C LYS A 114 -9.43 -11.36 17.61
N ILE A 115 -8.55 -11.01 18.54
CA ILE A 115 -8.32 -11.78 19.75
C ILE A 115 -9.61 -11.66 20.56
N ILE A 116 -10.52 -12.61 20.35
CA ILE A 116 -11.68 -12.79 21.22
C ILE A 116 -11.21 -13.57 22.44
N CYS A 117 -11.24 -12.88 23.57
CA CYS A 117 -11.38 -13.38 24.95
C CYS A 117 -10.25 -14.23 25.56
N SER A 118 -9.63 -13.66 26.60
CA SER A 118 -9.40 -14.39 27.86
C SER A 118 -9.27 -13.43 29.05
N LEU A 119 -10.32 -12.65 29.32
CA LEU A 119 -10.55 -12.08 30.65
C LEU A 119 -12.04 -12.18 30.98
N GLY A 120 -12.37 -13.00 31.98
CA GLY A 120 -13.69 -12.99 32.59
C GLY A 120 -14.38 -14.34 32.69
N LEU A 121 -13.82 -15.25 33.48
CA LEU A 121 -14.62 -16.19 34.26
C LEU A 121 -14.31 -15.93 35.73
N THR A 122 -15.05 -14.98 36.30
CA THR A 122 -15.36 -15.02 37.73
C THR A 122 -16.48 -16.05 37.90
N ALA A 123 -16.33 -16.94 38.87
CA ALA A 123 -17.41 -17.79 39.39
C ALA A 123 -16.98 -18.26 40.80
N PRO A 124 -17.95 -18.57 41.67
CA PRO A 124 -18.31 -17.85 42.90
C PRO A 124 -17.42 -18.07 44.13
#